data_AF-A0A257KAI2-F1
#
_entry.id   AF-A0A257KAI2-F1
#
_cell.length_a   1.000
_cell.length_b   1.000
_cell.length_c   1.000
_cell.angle_alpha   90.00
_cell.angle_beta   90.00
_cell.angle_gamma   90.00
#
_symmetry.space_group_name_H-M   'P 1'
#
loop_
_entity.id
_entity.type
_entity.pdbx_description
1 polymer ?
#
loop_
_entity_poly.entity_id
_entity_poly.type
_entity_poly.pdbx_seq_one_letter_code
_entity_poly.pdbx_strand_id
1 'polypeptide(L)'
;MNSTVIGNTVRFILLLILQVLIFSQFDLFGFINPYPYVLFILLYPVNGNQSGLLLASFFMGLSLDFFNNSGGVNAAACVILAQCRPALFKFSFGLSYEYQTVKINDELTPERFIFILLAILIHHTVLFSLEIFNMGSILDILLRVACSTVFTLVTCLLIIYLIRPAKR
;
A
#
# COMPACT_ATOMS: atom_id res chain seq x y z
N MET A 1 8.01 -0.09 23.37
CA MET A 1 8.51 0.76 22.26
C MET A 1 9.42 -0.02 21.31
N ASN A 2 10.38 -0.84 21.78
CA ASN A 2 11.28 -1.57 20.87
C ASN A 2 10.57 -2.62 19.99
N SER A 3 9.60 -3.37 20.53
CA SER A 3 8.93 -4.44 19.79
C SER A 3 8.12 -3.96 18.57
N THR A 4 7.47 -2.80 18.66
CA THR A 4 6.69 -2.21 17.56
C THR A 4 7.58 -1.67 16.45
N VAL A 5 8.70 -1.05 16.81
CA VAL A 5 9.70 -0.56 15.85
C VAL A 5 10.33 -1.74 15.11
N ILE A 6 10.78 -2.77 15.84
CA ILE A 6 11.34 -4.00 15.26
C ILE A 6 10.33 -4.65 14.30
N GLY A 7 9.06 -4.76 14.71
CA GLY A 7 8.02 -5.33 13.85
C GLY A 7 7.81 -4.54 12.55
N ASN A 8 7.82 -3.21 12.62
CA ASN A 8 7.69 -2.35 11.44
C ASN A 8 8.92 -2.44 10.52
N THR A 9 10.13 -2.50 11.09
CA THR A 9 11.38 -2.66 10.32
C THR A 9 11.40 -4.00 9.59
N VAL A 10 10.99 -5.10 10.25
CA VAL A 10 10.89 -6.41 9.61
C VAL A 10 9.88 -6.39 8.47
N ARG A 11 8.69 -5.80 8.68
CA ARG A 11 7.67 -5.66 7.62
C ARG A 11 8.17 -4.83 6.44
N PHE A 12 8.88 -3.74 6.70
CA PHE A 12 9.49 -2.90 5.68
C PHE A 12 10.41 -3.72 4.78
N ILE A 13 11.40 -4.41 5.38
CA ILE A 13 12.40 -5.19 4.64
C ILE A 13 11.73 -6.36 3.90
N LEU A 14 10.82 -7.09 4.55
CA LEU A 14 10.13 -8.23 3.96
C LEU A 14 9.32 -7.81 2.72
N LEU A 15 8.47 -6.80 2.86
CA LEU A 15 7.63 -6.33 1.75
C LEU A 15 8.45 -5.73 0.61
N LEU A 16 9.58 -5.07 0.93
CA LEU A 16 10.49 -4.52 -0.08
C LEU A 16 11.14 -5.64 -0.89
N ILE A 17 11.72 -6.65 -0.22
CA ILE A 17 12.34 -7.80 -0.90
C ILE A 17 11.30 -8.55 -1.74
N LEU A 18 10.12 -8.77 -1.17
CA LEU A 18 9.03 -9.45 -1.85
C LEU A 18 8.59 -8.68 -3.11
N GLN A 19 8.50 -7.35 -3.02
CA GLN A 19 8.19 -6.51 -4.18
C GLN A 19 9.28 -6.58 -5.26
N VAL A 20 10.55 -6.42 -4.87
CA VAL A 20 11.67 -6.30 -5.81
C VAL A 20 12.04 -7.63 -6.46
N LEU A 21 11.93 -8.76 -5.74
CA LEU A 21 12.35 -10.05 -6.29
C LEU A 21 11.24 -10.81 -6.98
N ILE A 22 10.03 -10.74 -6.41
CA ILE A 22 8.89 -11.54 -6.87
C ILE A 22 8.00 -10.67 -7.75
N PHE A 23 7.38 -9.65 -7.17
CA PHE A 23 6.29 -8.93 -7.84
C PHE A 23 6.72 -7.97 -8.96
N SER A 24 7.97 -7.53 -8.97
CA SER A 24 8.56 -6.78 -10.08
C SER A 24 8.64 -7.58 -11.38
N GLN A 25 8.74 -8.92 -11.27
CA GLN A 25 8.81 -9.84 -12.41
C GLN A 25 7.44 -10.39 -12.84
N PHE A 26 6.37 -10.07 -12.09
CA PHE A 26 5.01 -10.45 -12.46
C PHE A 26 4.54 -9.59 -13.62
N ASP A 27 4.86 -9.97 -14.85
CA ASP A 27 4.36 -9.28 -16.06
C ASP A 27 3.07 -9.91 -16.57
N LEU A 28 1.98 -9.75 -15.82
CA LEU A 28 0.69 -10.29 -16.23
C LEU A 28 0.11 -9.43 -17.37
N PHE A 29 -0.11 -10.08 -18.51
CA PHE A 29 -0.63 -9.46 -19.73
C PHE A 29 0.22 -8.31 -20.31
N GLY A 30 1.46 -8.12 -19.86
CA GLY A 30 2.35 -7.06 -20.36
C GLY A 30 2.17 -5.70 -19.68
N PHE A 31 1.27 -5.58 -18.68
CA PHE A 31 0.95 -4.29 -18.05
C PHE A 31 0.40 -4.36 -16.61
N ILE A 32 0.18 -5.56 -16.04
CA ILE A 32 -0.41 -5.71 -14.71
C ILE A 32 0.64 -6.27 -13.75
N ASN A 33 1.07 -5.43 -12.81
CA ASN A 33 1.97 -5.83 -11.74
C ASN A 33 1.27 -5.58 -10.40
N PRO A 34 1.30 -6.53 -9.44
CA PRO A 34 0.78 -6.30 -8.09
C PRO A 34 1.75 -5.44 -7.27
N TYR A 35 1.19 -4.60 -6.39
CA TYR A 35 1.97 -3.73 -5.51
C TYR A 35 1.64 -3.94 -4.01
N PRO A 36 1.85 -5.14 -3.45
CA PRO A 36 1.55 -5.44 -2.05
C PRO A 36 2.40 -4.68 -1.05
N TYR A 37 3.48 -4.02 -1.47
CA TYR A 37 4.27 -3.16 -0.60
C TYR A 37 3.44 -2.04 0.05
N VAL A 38 2.31 -1.65 -0.56
CA VAL A 38 1.33 -0.70 -0.01
C VAL A 38 0.83 -1.12 1.38
N LEU A 39 0.82 -2.44 1.68
CA LEU A 39 0.48 -2.96 3.00
C LEU A 39 1.38 -2.40 4.11
N PHE A 40 2.62 -2.03 3.83
CA PHE A 40 3.49 -1.41 4.83
C PHE A 40 2.85 -0.13 5.40
N ILE A 41 2.33 0.73 4.53
CA ILE A 41 1.70 2.00 4.89
C ILE A 41 0.37 1.73 5.61
N LEU A 42 -0.40 0.75 5.14
CA LEU A 42 -1.70 0.41 5.73
C LEU A 42 -1.55 -0.18 7.13
N LEU A 43 -0.65 -1.15 7.30
CA LEU A 43 -0.40 -1.90 8.54
C LEU A 43 0.42 -1.15 9.58
N TYR A 44 0.91 0.05 9.27
CA TYR A 44 1.57 0.91 10.23
C TYR A 44 0.63 1.19 11.43
N PRO A 45 1.12 1.30 12.68
CA PRO A 45 0.24 1.56 13.82
C PRO A 45 -0.57 2.86 13.64
N VAL A 46 -1.86 2.81 13.96
CA VAL A 46 -2.78 3.98 13.89
C VAL A 46 -2.31 5.09 14.84
N ASN A 47 -1.80 4.71 16.01
CA ASN A 47 -1.30 5.64 17.04
C ASN A 47 0.17 6.03 16.83
N GLY A 48 0.76 5.68 15.69
CA GLY A 48 2.15 6.00 15.38
C GLY A 48 2.33 7.48 15.02
N ASN A 49 3.57 7.97 15.13
CA ASN A 49 3.90 9.33 14.71
C ASN A 49 3.69 9.49 13.19
N GLN A 50 2.86 10.45 12.77
CA GLN A 50 2.57 10.77 11.36
C GLN A 50 3.84 11.15 10.59
N SER A 51 4.73 11.95 11.19
CA SER A 51 6.01 12.33 10.55
C SER A 51 6.90 11.10 10.33
N GLY A 52 6.88 10.16 11.28
CA GLY A 52 7.60 8.88 11.15
C GLY A 52 7.05 8.01 10.03
N LEU A 53 5.72 7.97 9.86
CA LEU A 53 5.08 7.26 8.75
C LEU A 53 5.47 7.88 7.40
N LEU A 54 5.40 9.22 7.27
CA LEU A 54 5.76 9.91 6.04
C LEU A 54 7.21 9.62 5.65
N LEU A 55 8.14 9.74 6.59
CA LEU A 55 9.55 9.45 6.36
C LEU A 55 9.77 7.99 5.95
N ALA A 56 9.13 7.04 6.65
CA ALA A 56 9.24 5.62 6.34
C ALA A 56 8.63 5.28 4.97
N SER A 57 7.49 5.88 4.61
CA SER A 57 6.85 5.71 3.30
C SER A 57 7.72 6.27 2.16
N PHE A 58 8.39 7.40 2.40
CA PHE A 58 9.33 7.99 1.45
C PHE A 58 10.50 7.03 1.20
N PHE A 59 11.13 6.50 2.26
CA PHE A 59 12.24 5.55 2.10
C PHE A 59 11.80 4.23 1.47
N MET A 60 10.58 3.76 1.73
CA MET A 60 10.02 2.58 1.07
C MET A 60 9.95 2.78 -0.44
N GLY A 61 9.30 3.86 -0.86
CA GLY A 61 9.15 4.18 -2.28
C GLY A 61 10.49 4.50 -2.95
N LEU A 62 11.38 5.23 -2.28
CA LEU A 62 12.72 5.55 -2.79
C LEU A 62 13.54 4.28 -3.02
N SER A 63 13.45 3.30 -2.12
CA SER A 63 14.15 2.04 -2.29
C SER A 63 13.59 1.26 -3.48
N LEU A 64 12.27 1.24 -3.66
CA LEU A 64 11.64 0.63 -4.84
C LEU A 64 12.07 1.34 -6.13
N ASP A 65 12.12 2.67 -6.11
CA ASP A 65 12.56 3.45 -7.26
C ASP A 65 14.02 3.18 -7.63
N PHE A 66 14.88 2.92 -6.63
CA PHE A 66 16.27 2.54 -6.86
C PHE A 66 16.39 1.17 -7.53
N PHE A 67 15.61 0.18 -7.10
CA PHE A 67 15.65 -1.17 -7.68
C PHE A 67 14.95 -1.29 -9.03
N ASN A 68 13.83 -0.56 -9.22
CA ASN A 68 13.02 -0.61 -10.44
C ASN A 68 13.38 0.49 -11.45
N ASN A 69 14.34 1.37 -11.12
CA ASN A 69 14.78 2.50 -11.95
C ASN A 69 13.64 3.45 -12.36
N SER A 70 12.67 3.68 -11.47
CA SER A 70 11.46 4.50 -11.73
C SER A 70 11.56 5.95 -11.26
N GLY A 71 12.76 6.43 -10.94
CA GLY A 71 13.07 7.87 -10.85
C GLY A 71 12.35 8.69 -9.77
N GLY A 72 11.67 8.05 -8.80
CA GLY A 72 10.96 8.74 -7.70
C GLY A 72 9.44 8.60 -7.73
N VAL A 73 8.88 7.90 -8.72
CA VAL A 73 7.42 7.75 -8.89
C VAL A 73 6.79 6.98 -7.73
N ASN A 74 7.43 5.90 -7.24
CA ASN A 74 6.92 5.16 -6.09
C ASN A 74 7.04 5.98 -4.81
N ALA A 75 8.12 6.74 -4.61
CA ALA A 75 8.29 7.62 -3.46
C ALA A 75 7.15 8.65 -3.36
N ALA A 76 6.79 9.30 -4.47
CA ALA A 76 5.68 10.25 -4.51
C ALA A 76 4.34 9.58 -4.17
N ALA A 77 4.04 8.44 -4.80
CA ALA A 77 2.80 7.70 -4.57
C ALA A 77 2.69 7.16 -3.13
N CYS A 78 3.80 6.74 -2.52
CA CYS A 78 3.85 6.30 -1.12
C CYS A 78 3.53 7.43 -0.14
N VAL A 79 4.17 8.59 -0.34
CA VAL A 79 4.02 9.74 0.56
C VAL A 79 2.60 10.30 0.49
N ILE A 80 2.03 10.41 -0.72
CA ILE A 80 0.64 10.86 -0.90
C ILE A 80 -0.32 9.90 -0.19
N LEU A 81 -0.14 8.58 -0.34
CA LEU A 81 -0.96 7.61 0.38
C LEU A 81 -0.84 7.75 1.90
N ALA A 82 0.38 7.88 2.43
CA ALA A 82 0.63 8.08 3.85
C ALA A 82 -0.03 9.35 4.40
N GLN A 83 -0.08 10.42 3.59
CA GLN A 83 -0.75 11.67 3.94
C GLN A 83 -2.29 11.55 3.88
N CYS A 84 -2.83 10.83 2.90
CA CYS A 84 -4.27 10.60 2.77
C CYS A 84 -4.83 9.59 3.79
N ARG A 85 -3.96 8.74 4.35
CA ARG A 85 -4.32 7.64 5.26
C ARG A 85 -5.28 8.03 6.40
N PRO A 86 -5.08 9.13 7.16
CA PRO A 86 -6.02 9.50 8.23
C PRO A 86 -7.44 9.80 7.71
N ALA A 87 -7.55 10.44 6.53
CA ALA A 87 -8.84 10.71 5.91
C ALA A 87 -9.53 9.41 5.46
N LEU A 88 -8.77 8.45 4.91
CA LEU A 88 -9.28 7.13 4.54
C LEU A 88 -9.80 6.36 5.75
N PHE A 89 -9.08 6.38 6.88
CA PHE A 89 -9.56 5.76 8.11
C PHE A 89 -10.87 6.37 8.60
N LYS A 90 -10.97 7.70 8.62
CA LYS A 90 -12.19 8.40 9.03
C LYS A 90 -13.37 8.05 8.14
N PHE A 91 -13.13 7.92 6.83
CA PHE A 91 -14.16 7.54 5.86
C PHE A 91 -14.62 6.08 6.04
N SER A 92 -13.69 5.14 6.23
CA SER A 92 -14.03 3.71 6.28
C SER A 92 -14.49 3.20 7.64
N PHE A 93 -13.94 3.73 8.74
CA PHE A 93 -14.18 3.22 10.10
C PHE A 93 -14.95 4.18 11.00
N GLY A 94 -15.19 5.43 10.57
CA GLY A 94 -15.97 6.43 11.31
C GLY A 94 -15.55 6.54 12.78
N LEU A 95 -16.48 6.22 13.68
CA LEU A 95 -16.31 6.27 15.15
C LEU A 95 -15.26 5.27 15.67
N SER A 96 -15.03 4.13 15.01
CA SER A 96 -14.03 3.14 15.43
C SER A 96 -12.59 3.66 15.31
N TYR A 97 -12.36 4.63 14.41
CA TYR A 97 -11.08 5.34 14.33
C TYR A 97 -10.85 6.28 15.52
N GLU A 98 -11.90 6.92 16.01
CA GLU A 98 -11.85 7.86 17.14
C GLU A 98 -11.45 7.17 18.45
N TYR A 99 -11.84 5.91 18.61
CA TYR A 99 -11.41 5.06 19.73
C TYR A 99 -10.08 4.31 19.50
N GLN A 100 -9.42 4.49 18.35
CA GLN A 100 -8.11 3.89 18.02
C GLN A 100 -8.04 2.35 18.17
N THR A 101 -9.17 1.64 18.11
CA THR A 101 -9.22 0.18 18.33
C THR A 101 -9.00 -0.64 17.04
N VAL A 102 -8.77 0.02 15.91
CA VAL A 102 -8.69 -0.63 14.59
C VAL A 102 -7.37 -1.38 14.42
N LYS A 103 -7.44 -2.71 14.46
CA LYS A 103 -6.35 -3.61 14.07
C LYS A 103 -6.65 -4.24 12.71
N ILE A 104 -6.03 -3.75 11.65
CA ILE A 104 -6.26 -4.23 10.26
C ILE A 104 -6.01 -5.74 10.08
N ASN A 105 -5.24 -6.38 10.96
CA ASN A 105 -4.93 -7.83 10.92
C ASN A 105 -6.04 -8.77 11.44
N ASP A 106 -7.10 -8.24 12.08
CA ASP A 106 -8.25 -9.07 12.51
C ASP A 106 -9.22 -9.43 11.35
N GLU A 107 -10.45 -9.85 11.66
CA GLU A 107 -11.44 -10.33 10.68
C GLU A 107 -11.70 -9.36 9.51
N LEU A 108 -11.95 -9.94 8.33
CA LEU A 108 -12.19 -9.20 7.09
C LEU A 108 -13.58 -8.54 7.13
N THR A 109 -13.67 -7.35 7.73
CA THR A 109 -14.91 -6.58 7.75
C THR A 109 -15.09 -5.78 6.45
N PRO A 110 -16.33 -5.47 6.03
CA PRO A 110 -16.59 -4.64 4.85
C PRO A 110 -15.87 -3.28 4.90
N GLU A 111 -15.77 -2.69 6.10
CA GLU A 111 -15.04 -1.43 6.34
C GLU A 111 -13.56 -1.53 5.94
N ARG A 112 -12.89 -2.64 6.29
CA ARG A 112 -11.48 -2.88 5.93
C ARG A 112 -11.30 -3.11 4.45
N PHE A 113 -12.23 -3.83 3.83
CA PHE A 113 -12.20 -4.03 2.40
C PHE A 113 -12.28 -2.69 1.66
N ILE A 114 -13.22 -1.82 2.04
CA ILE A 114 -13.37 -0.48 1.48
C ILE A 114 -12.10 0.36 1.73
N PHE A 115 -11.54 0.30 2.93
CA PHE A 115 -10.30 1.01 3.26
C PHE A 115 -9.12 0.59 2.37
N ILE A 116 -8.88 -0.72 2.24
CA ILE A 116 -7.80 -1.27 1.41
C ILE A 116 -8.04 -0.91 -0.06
N LEU A 117 -9.27 -1.04 -0.54
CA LEU A 117 -9.64 -0.70 -1.91
C LEU A 117 -9.35 0.76 -2.23
N LEU A 118 -9.82 1.70 -1.39
CA LEU A 118 -9.61 3.12 -1.61
C LEU A 118 -8.13 3.50 -1.52
N ALA A 119 -7.40 2.91 -0.58
CA ALA A 119 -5.97 3.12 -0.45
C ALA A 119 -5.19 2.69 -1.70
N ILE A 120 -5.46 1.48 -2.20
CA ILE A 120 -4.82 0.94 -3.41
C ILE A 120 -5.19 1.83 -4.60
N LEU A 121 -6.47 2.20 -4.74
CA LEU A 121 -6.94 3.05 -5.83
C LEU A 121 -6.21 4.40 -5.85
N ILE A 122 -6.14 5.11 -4.72
CA ILE A 122 -5.43 6.40 -4.61
C ILE A 122 -3.95 6.24 -4.94
N HIS A 123 -3.32 5.16 -4.46
CA HIS A 123 -1.92 4.94 -4.73
C HIS A 123 -1.65 4.68 -6.22
N HIS A 124 -2.44 3.84 -6.87
CA HIS A 124 -2.25 3.47 -8.28
C HIS A 124 -2.58 4.63 -9.22
N THR A 125 -3.59 5.45 -8.90
CA THR A 125 -3.87 6.65 -9.71
C THR A 125 -2.68 7.60 -9.71
N VAL A 126 -2.05 7.82 -8.56
CA VAL A 126 -0.84 8.65 -8.46
C VAL A 126 0.35 7.99 -9.16
N LEU A 127 0.57 6.70 -8.93
CA LEU A 127 1.68 5.95 -9.53
C LEU A 127 1.66 6.04 -11.07
N PHE A 128 0.55 5.62 -11.69
CA PHE A 128 0.47 5.55 -13.16
C PHE A 128 0.33 6.92 -13.82
N SER A 129 -0.24 7.92 -13.13
CA SER A 129 -0.27 9.29 -13.65
C SER A 129 1.12 9.90 -13.75
N LEU A 130 2.00 9.60 -12.79
CA LEU A 130 3.40 10.06 -12.82
C LEU A 130 4.30 9.20 -13.71
N GLU A 131 4.03 7.90 -13.85
CA GLU A 131 4.81 7.00 -14.68
C GLU A 131 4.62 7.28 -16.18
N ILE A 132 3.36 7.40 -16.63
CA ILE A 132 3.04 7.59 -18.05
C ILE A 132 3.16 9.07 -18.45
N PHE A 133 2.83 9.98 -17.52
CA PHE A 133 2.88 11.45 -17.66
C PHE A 133 2.47 11.98 -19.06
N ASN A 134 1.44 11.39 -19.65
CA ASN A 134 0.95 11.74 -20.98
C ASN A 134 -0.57 11.88 -20.97
N MET A 135 -1.04 13.09 -21.28
CA MET A 135 -2.47 13.42 -21.30
C MET A 135 -3.23 12.71 -22.43
N GLY A 136 -2.55 12.30 -23.51
CA GLY A 136 -3.15 11.55 -24.61
C GLY A 136 -3.52 10.10 -24.26
N SER A 137 -2.94 9.56 -23.19
CA SER A 137 -3.11 8.16 -22.75
C SER A 137 -3.96 8.02 -21.50
N ILE A 138 -4.91 8.94 -21.27
CA ILE A 138 -5.74 8.95 -20.05
C ILE A 138 -6.57 7.65 -19.91
N LEU A 139 -7.07 7.11 -21.02
CA LEU A 139 -7.81 5.85 -21.02
C LEU A 139 -6.92 4.67 -20.65
N ASP A 140 -5.67 4.66 -21.15
CA ASP A 140 -4.69 3.61 -20.80
C ASP A 140 -4.33 3.67 -19.32
N ILE A 141 -4.15 4.87 -18.76
CA ILE A 141 -3.91 5.07 -17.33
C ILE A 141 -5.09 4.52 -16.52
N LEU A 142 -6.33 4.87 -16.88
CA LEU A 142 -7.52 4.40 -16.17
C LEU A 142 -7.67 2.87 -16.21
N LEU A 143 -7.42 2.25 -17.37
CA LEU A 143 -7.48 0.80 -17.51
C LEU A 143 -6.39 0.12 -16.67
N ARG A 144 -5.15 0.61 -16.73
CA ARG A 144 -4.04 0.09 -15.91
C ARG A 144 -4.30 0.24 -14.43
N VAL A 145 -4.85 1.38 -13.99
CA VAL A 145 -5.27 1.61 -12.60
C VAL A 145 -6.31 0.57 -12.20
N ALA A 146 -7.38 0.40 -12.97
CA ALA A 146 -8.47 -0.52 -12.63
C ALA A 146 -7.97 -1.97 -12.52
N CYS A 147 -7.26 -2.47 -13.54
CA CYS A 147 -6.74 -3.83 -13.58
C CYS A 147 -5.72 -4.10 -12.46
N SER A 148 -4.76 -3.19 -12.26
CA SER A 148 -3.72 -3.34 -11.23
C SER A 148 -4.29 -3.18 -9.82
N THR A 149 -5.33 -2.37 -9.63
CA THR A 149 -6.04 -2.25 -8.35
C THR A 149 -6.68 -3.57 -7.97
N VAL A 150 -7.39 -4.23 -8.90
CA VAL A 150 -8.02 -5.54 -8.65
C VAL A 150 -6.97 -6.58 -8.27
N PHE A 151 -5.87 -6.66 -9.04
CA PHE A 151 -4.84 -7.66 -8.79
C PHE A 151 -4.12 -7.41 -7.46
N THR A 152 -3.71 -6.17 -7.19
CA THR A 152 -3.08 -5.79 -5.92
C THR A 152 -4.01 -6.01 -4.74
N LEU A 153 -5.31 -5.73 -4.88
CA LEU A 153 -6.30 -5.97 -3.84
C LEU A 153 -6.38 -7.46 -3.49
N VAL A 154 -6.47 -8.34 -4.49
CA VAL A 154 -6.46 -9.79 -4.26
C VAL A 154 -5.18 -10.23 -3.55
N THR A 155 -4.02 -9.79 -4.03
CA THR A 155 -2.73 -10.12 -3.41
C THR A 155 -2.65 -9.62 -1.96
N CYS A 156 -3.10 -8.39 -1.69
CA CYS A 156 -3.12 -7.82 -0.34
C CYS A 156 -4.02 -8.62 0.60
N LEU A 157 -5.21 -9.01 0.16
CA LEU A 157 -6.13 -9.82 0.95
C LEU A 157 -5.54 -11.20 1.27
N LEU A 158 -4.88 -11.84 0.30
CA LEU A 158 -4.19 -13.12 0.49
C LEU A 158 -3.06 -12.99 1.53
N ILE A 159 -2.25 -11.94 1.44
CA ILE A 159 -1.18 -11.68 2.41
C ILE A 159 -1.74 -11.44 3.82
N ILE A 160 -2.80 -10.64 3.95
CA ILE A 160 -3.45 -10.40 5.26
C ILE A 160 -3.99 -11.72 5.84
N TYR A 161 -4.64 -12.54 5.01
CA TYR A 161 -5.14 -13.84 5.43
C TYR A 161 -4.01 -14.79 5.87
N LEU A 162 -2.89 -14.82 5.14
CA LEU A 162 -1.73 -15.66 5.45
C LEU A 162 -1.02 -15.24 6.76
N ILE A 163 -0.92 -13.92 7.00
CA ILE A 163 -0.28 -13.36 8.20
C ILE A 163 -1.17 -13.54 9.45
N ARG A 164 -2.47 -13.80 9.27
CA ARG A 164 -3.39 -13.99 10.40
C ARG A 164 -2.91 -15.18 11.25
N PRO A 165 -2.64 -14.98 12.55
CA PRO A 165 -2.30 -16.09 13.42
C PRO A 165 -3.48 -17.06 13.45
N ALA A 166 -3.23 -18.34 13.17
CA ALA A 166 -4.25 -19.39 13.28
C ALA A 166 -4.88 -19.30 14.68
N LYS A 167 -6.21 -19.21 14.75
CA LYS A 167 -6.95 -19.31 16.02
C LYS A 167 -6.55 -20.66 16.65
N ARG A 168 -5.73 -20.61 17.70
CA ARG A 168 -5.49 -21.74 18.61
C ARG A 168 -6.56 -21.73 19.68
#